data_AF-Q5N9J8-F1
#
_entry.id   AF-Q5N9J8-F1
#
_cell.length_a   1.000
_cell.length_b   1.000
_cell.length_c   1.000
_cell.angle_alpha   90.00
_cell.angle_beta   90.00
_cell.angle_gamma   90.00
#
_symmetry.space_group_name_H-M   'P 1'
#
loop_
_entity.id
_entity.type
_entity.pdbx_description
1 polymer ?
#
loop_
_entity_poly.entity_id
_entity_poly.type
_entity_poly.pdbx_seq_one_letter_code
_entity_poly.pdbx_strand_id
1 'polypeptide(L)'
;MALKPTLAALLFSLAAIHGIVVVAVDAAAAAVSRGGSARRIPAVFAFGDSTLDAGNNNRLVTAVRADHPPYGQDFPGGAPTGRFCDGKIMSDFLVEALGVKGLLPAYHSGSEVLSDADAATGVSFASGGSGLDDRTATNAGVATMASQIADFSELVGRMGAGKAGEVVNKSLFLVSAGTNDMIMNYYLLPSKYTLDQYHALLIGKLRSYIQSLYNLGARRLLVAGLPPVGCLPVQMTLAALRQPPRPQGCIAEQNAEAEKYNAKLRKMLTKFQSTSPGAKAVYADIYTPLTDMVDHPQKYGFAETGKGCCGTGLLEMGPLCTDLMPTCTTPAQFMFWDSVHPTQATYKAVADHFLRTNMLQFDD
;
A
#
# COMPACT_ATOMS: atom_id res chain seq x y z
N MET A 1 -44.85 -61.76 15.05
CA MET A 1 -44.36 -60.93 16.18
C MET A 1 -43.05 -60.30 15.71
N ALA A 2 -43.03 -59.00 15.45
CA ALA A 2 -41.93 -58.31 14.77
C ALA A 2 -40.68 -58.25 15.67
N LEU A 3 -39.55 -58.77 15.17
CA LEU A 3 -38.26 -58.59 15.81
C LEU A 3 -37.78 -57.15 15.56
N LYS A 4 -37.58 -56.39 16.64
CA LYS A 4 -36.93 -55.08 16.62
C LYS A 4 -35.47 -55.22 16.17
N PRO A 5 -34.92 -54.32 15.34
CA PRO A 5 -33.49 -54.29 15.09
C PRO A 5 -32.77 -53.84 16.38
N THR A 6 -31.81 -54.65 16.82
CA THR A 6 -30.93 -54.39 17.95
C THR A 6 -30.02 -53.19 17.69
N LEU A 7 -29.82 -52.37 18.73
CA LEU A 7 -28.99 -51.15 18.80
C LEU A 7 -27.56 -51.28 18.26
N ALA A 8 -27.06 -52.50 18.03
CA ALA A 8 -25.72 -52.78 17.50
C ALA A 8 -25.55 -52.41 16.02
N ALA A 9 -26.63 -52.33 15.23
CA ALA A 9 -26.55 -52.00 13.80
C ALA A 9 -26.42 -50.50 13.50
N LEU A 10 -26.65 -49.62 14.47
CA LEU A 10 -26.50 -48.15 14.32
C LEU A 10 -25.11 -47.63 14.72
N LEU A 11 -24.31 -48.41 15.44
CA LEU A 11 -22.97 -47.98 15.86
C LEU A 11 -21.88 -48.23 14.79
N PHE A 12 -22.07 -49.23 13.92
CA PHE A 12 -21.15 -49.49 12.82
C PHE A 12 -21.31 -48.52 11.63
N SER A 13 -22.45 -47.84 11.50
CA SER A 13 -22.69 -46.85 10.46
C SER A 13 -22.15 -45.46 10.82
N LEU A 14 -22.06 -45.08 12.10
CA LEU A 14 -21.51 -43.78 12.51
C LEU A 14 -19.97 -43.74 12.54
N ALA A 15 -19.29 -44.85 12.84
CA ALA A 15 -17.82 -44.92 12.82
C ALA A 15 -17.24 -44.89 11.40
N ALA A 16 -17.94 -45.51 10.43
CA ALA A 16 -17.55 -45.47 9.02
C ALA A 16 -17.72 -44.05 8.42
N ILE A 17 -18.74 -43.30 8.84
CA ILE A 17 -18.96 -41.93 8.39
C ILE A 17 -17.94 -40.96 9.01
N HIS A 18 -17.54 -41.14 10.28
CA HIS A 18 -16.48 -40.32 10.89
C HIS A 18 -15.09 -40.60 10.31
N GLY A 19 -14.76 -41.86 9.99
CA GLY A 19 -13.49 -42.20 9.34
C GLY A 19 -13.37 -41.65 7.91
N ILE A 20 -14.45 -41.67 7.13
CA ILE A 20 -14.47 -41.13 5.76
C ILE A 20 -14.43 -39.60 5.76
N VAL A 21 -15.09 -38.94 6.73
CA VAL A 21 -15.04 -37.47 6.83
C VAL A 21 -13.65 -37.02 7.26
N VAL A 22 -13.02 -37.62 8.28
CA VAL A 22 -11.67 -37.21 8.73
C VAL A 22 -10.61 -37.44 7.66
N VAL A 23 -10.65 -38.55 6.92
CA VAL A 23 -9.73 -38.79 5.79
C VAL A 23 -10.01 -37.84 4.62
N ALA A 24 -11.26 -37.41 4.40
CA ALA A 24 -11.58 -36.39 3.40
C ALA A 24 -11.18 -34.97 3.82
N VAL A 25 -11.18 -34.64 5.12
CA VAL A 25 -10.73 -33.32 5.60
C VAL A 25 -9.19 -33.24 5.59
N ASP A 26 -8.48 -34.32 5.92
CA ASP A 26 -7.01 -34.36 5.83
C ASP A 26 -6.49 -34.49 4.39
N ALA A 27 -7.22 -35.17 3.49
CA ALA A 27 -6.87 -35.23 2.07
C ALA A 27 -7.20 -33.93 1.31
N ALA A 28 -8.19 -33.15 1.77
CA ALA A 28 -8.48 -31.82 1.23
C ALA A 28 -7.47 -30.76 1.71
N ALA A 29 -6.74 -31.00 2.80
CA ALA A 29 -5.67 -30.13 3.28
C ALA A 29 -4.31 -30.37 2.59
N ALA A 30 -4.16 -31.44 1.78
CA ALA A 30 -2.89 -31.82 1.16
C ALA A 30 -2.86 -31.73 -0.38
N ALA A 31 -3.88 -31.14 -1.01
CA ALA A 31 -3.94 -30.97 -2.46
C ALA A 31 -4.15 -29.51 -2.90
N VAL A 32 -3.32 -28.60 -2.39
CA VAL A 32 -2.93 -27.39 -3.13
C VAL A 32 -1.44 -27.51 -3.46
N SER A 33 -1.09 -28.59 -4.16
CA SER A 33 0.05 -28.55 -5.06
C SER A 33 -0.35 -27.64 -6.22
N ARG A 34 -0.02 -26.34 -6.10
CA ARG A 34 0.02 -25.44 -7.26
C ARG A 34 1.17 -25.91 -8.16
N GLY A 35 0.87 -26.92 -8.96
CA GLY A 35 1.66 -27.34 -10.12
C GLY A 35 1.62 -26.25 -11.18
N GLY A 36 2.52 -25.30 -11.01
CA GLY A 36 2.92 -24.29 -11.97
C GLY A 36 4.07 -23.57 -11.28
N SER A 37 5.27 -23.60 -11.86
CA SER A 37 6.40 -22.85 -11.33
C SER A 37 6.14 -21.35 -11.52
N ALA A 38 5.17 -20.78 -10.79
CA ALA A 38 5.07 -19.36 -10.58
C ALA A 38 6.40 -18.96 -9.97
N ARG A 39 7.22 -18.25 -10.74
CA ARG A 39 8.59 -17.91 -10.38
C ARG A 39 8.55 -17.06 -9.11
N ARG A 40 8.79 -17.72 -7.97
CA ARG A 40 8.70 -17.16 -6.61
C ARG A 40 9.40 -15.80 -6.57
N ILE A 41 8.65 -14.75 -6.22
CA ILE A 41 9.20 -13.42 -5.94
C ILE A 41 10.00 -13.56 -4.63
N PRO A 42 11.34 -13.39 -4.64
CA PRO A 42 12.16 -13.66 -3.46
C PRO A 42 12.20 -12.48 -2.48
N ALA A 43 11.90 -11.27 -2.95
CA ALA A 43 11.86 -10.08 -2.12
C ALA A 43 10.91 -9.02 -2.68
N VAL A 44 10.46 -8.12 -1.81
CA VAL A 44 9.66 -6.94 -2.17
C VAL A 44 10.33 -5.69 -1.61
N PHE A 45 10.59 -4.70 -2.45
CA PHE A 45 11.16 -3.41 -2.03
C PHE A 45 10.16 -2.30 -2.32
N ALA A 46 9.83 -1.49 -1.31
CA ALA A 46 8.83 -0.43 -1.43
C ALA A 46 9.45 0.97 -1.33
N PHE A 47 8.98 1.89 -2.16
CA PHE A 47 9.46 3.28 -2.27
C PHE A 47 8.27 4.22 -2.39
N GLY A 48 8.37 5.42 -1.80
CA GLY A 48 7.31 6.40 -1.91
C GLY A 48 7.02 7.14 -0.61
N ASP A 49 5.73 7.32 -0.35
CA ASP A 49 5.20 8.12 0.74
C ASP A 49 4.61 7.29 1.89
N SER A 50 3.74 7.92 2.70
CA SER A 50 3.09 7.33 3.87
C SER A 50 2.26 6.10 3.55
N THR A 51 1.83 5.91 2.31
CA THR A 51 1.06 4.74 1.89
C THR A 51 1.87 3.44 1.88
N LEU A 52 3.21 3.55 1.90
CA LEU A 52 4.14 2.43 1.94
C LEU A 52 5.12 2.51 3.12
N ASP A 53 5.05 3.56 3.95
CA ASP A 53 5.95 3.76 5.09
C ASP A 53 5.63 2.78 6.22
N ALA A 54 6.62 1.95 6.56
CA ALA A 54 6.54 0.95 7.61
C ALA A 54 7.15 1.42 8.95
N GLY A 55 7.53 2.70 9.05
CA GLY A 55 8.16 3.32 10.21
C GLY A 55 9.55 3.92 9.96
N ASN A 56 9.93 4.23 8.71
CA ASN A 56 11.22 4.90 8.44
C ASN A 56 11.28 6.29 9.06
N ASN A 57 10.15 7.00 9.13
CA ASN A 57 10.08 8.33 9.72
C ASN A 57 10.36 8.34 11.24
N ASN A 58 10.28 7.20 11.93
CA ASN A 58 10.53 7.09 13.37
C ASN A 58 11.99 7.44 13.73
N ARG A 59 12.91 7.36 12.75
CA ARG A 59 14.33 7.72 12.91
C ARG A 59 14.66 9.14 12.45
N LEU A 60 13.68 9.88 11.95
CA LEU A 60 13.86 11.25 11.46
C LEU A 60 13.43 12.26 12.54
N VAL A 61 14.10 13.40 12.57
CA VAL A 61 13.67 14.55 13.38
C VAL A 61 12.57 15.30 12.63
N THR A 62 11.34 14.76 12.68
CA THR A 62 10.17 15.29 11.97
C THR A 62 8.89 15.11 12.79
N ALA A 63 7.89 15.95 12.54
CA ALA A 63 6.54 15.76 13.05
C ALA A 63 5.73 14.76 12.21
N VAL A 64 6.16 14.42 11.00
CA VAL A 64 5.45 13.48 10.11
C VAL A 64 5.72 12.05 10.57
N ARG A 65 5.11 11.64 11.66
CA ARG A 65 5.24 10.29 12.22
C ARG A 65 3.86 9.72 12.58
N ALA A 66 3.83 8.41 12.74
CA ALA A 66 2.66 7.63 13.15
C ALA A 66 3.07 6.52 14.14
N ASP A 67 4.14 6.76 14.90
CA ASP A 67 4.67 5.89 15.96
C ASP A 67 4.08 6.21 17.33
N HIS A 68 2.81 6.64 17.34
CA HIS A 68 2.04 6.95 18.53
C HIS A 68 0.58 6.52 18.38
N PRO A 69 -0.17 6.30 19.49
CA PRO A 69 -1.61 6.10 19.44
C PRO A 69 -2.35 7.29 18.78
N PRO A 70 -3.50 7.05 18.13
CA PRO A 70 -4.20 5.76 18.00
C PRO A 70 -3.70 4.88 16.84
N TYR A 71 -2.64 5.26 16.12
CA TYR A 71 -2.11 4.45 15.02
C TYR A 71 -1.72 3.04 15.49
N GLY A 72 -1.91 2.06 14.61
CA GLY A 72 -1.55 0.67 14.87
C GLY A 72 -2.42 -0.06 15.90
N GLN A 73 -3.57 0.50 16.32
CA GLN A 73 -4.47 -0.18 17.26
C GLN A 73 -4.96 -1.57 16.80
N ASP A 74 -5.13 -1.76 15.49
CA ASP A 74 -5.50 -3.01 14.84
C ASP A 74 -4.27 -3.74 14.25
N PHE A 75 -3.07 -3.20 14.44
CA PHE A 75 -1.83 -3.89 14.10
C PHE A 75 -1.59 -5.07 15.04
N PRO A 76 -0.89 -6.15 14.62
CA PRO A 76 -0.54 -7.23 15.54
C PRO A 76 0.09 -6.72 16.85
N GLY A 77 -0.57 -6.99 17.97
CA GLY A 77 -0.17 -6.53 19.30
C GLY A 77 -0.58 -5.11 19.68
N GLY A 78 -1.35 -4.40 18.85
CA GLY A 78 -1.84 -3.04 19.10
C GLY A 78 -0.73 -1.98 19.12
N ALA A 79 0.36 -2.22 18.38
CA ALA A 79 1.56 -1.39 18.45
C ALA A 79 1.60 -0.30 17.36
N PRO A 80 1.86 0.97 17.71
CA PRO A 80 2.04 2.04 16.73
C PRO A 80 3.42 1.92 16.06
N THR A 81 3.50 1.29 14.90
CA THR A 81 4.81 1.01 14.26
C THR A 81 5.35 2.17 13.41
N GLY A 82 4.62 3.27 13.24
CA GLY A 82 4.93 4.29 12.24
C GLY A 82 4.22 4.08 10.89
N ARG A 83 3.32 3.10 10.80
CA ARG A 83 2.38 2.98 9.67
C ARG A 83 1.27 4.01 9.85
N PHE A 84 1.00 4.81 8.82
CA PHE A 84 -0.09 5.79 8.82
C PHE A 84 -1.45 5.09 8.62
N CYS A 85 -1.82 4.19 9.53
CA CYS A 85 -2.98 3.31 9.46
C CYS A 85 -3.39 2.85 10.87
N ASP A 86 -4.62 2.39 11.05
CA ASP A 86 -5.04 1.59 12.22
C ASP A 86 -4.27 0.26 12.32
N GLY A 87 -3.78 -0.29 11.22
CA GLY A 87 -3.11 -1.59 11.21
C GLY A 87 -2.13 -1.77 10.05
N LYS A 88 -2.21 -2.91 9.37
CA LYS A 88 -1.39 -3.23 8.19
C LYS A 88 -1.67 -2.26 7.05
N ILE A 89 -0.63 -1.98 6.27
CA ILE A 89 -0.72 -1.21 5.03
C ILE A 89 -0.61 -2.14 3.81
N MET A 90 -0.80 -1.59 2.61
CA MET A 90 -0.85 -2.38 1.37
C MET A 90 0.37 -3.30 1.18
N SER A 91 1.57 -2.83 1.50
CA SER A 91 2.79 -3.60 1.34
C SER A 91 2.83 -4.87 2.22
N ASP A 92 2.24 -4.82 3.41
CA ASP A 92 2.15 -5.96 4.32
C ASP A 92 1.28 -7.07 3.74
N PHE A 93 0.09 -6.70 3.24
CA PHE A 93 -0.82 -7.66 2.61
C PHE A 93 -0.20 -8.30 1.36
N LEU A 94 0.56 -7.52 0.58
CA LEU A 94 1.22 -8.04 -0.61
C LEU A 94 2.33 -9.04 -0.26
N VAL A 95 3.22 -8.73 0.70
CA VAL A 95 4.30 -9.67 1.07
C VAL A 95 3.76 -10.96 1.70
N GLU A 96 2.66 -10.86 2.46
CA GLU A 96 2.00 -12.00 3.07
C GLU A 96 1.38 -12.90 1.99
N ALA A 97 0.61 -12.32 1.06
CA ALA A 97 -0.02 -13.06 -0.03
C ALA A 97 1.00 -13.70 -1.00
N LEU A 98 2.16 -13.06 -1.18
CA LEU A 98 3.27 -13.60 -1.98
C LEU A 98 4.09 -14.68 -1.25
N GLY A 99 3.84 -14.90 0.04
CA GLY A 99 4.61 -15.84 0.86
C GLY A 99 6.07 -15.42 1.08
N VAL A 100 6.36 -14.12 1.02
CA VAL A 100 7.70 -13.55 1.21
C VAL A 100 8.00 -13.39 2.70
N LYS A 101 7.07 -12.76 3.43
CA LYS A 101 7.14 -12.54 4.89
C LYS A 101 5.78 -12.08 5.40
N GLY A 102 5.57 -12.11 6.72
CA GLY A 102 4.29 -11.69 7.33
C GLY A 102 4.06 -10.18 7.36
N LEU A 103 5.13 -9.37 7.35
CA LEU A 103 5.11 -7.90 7.39
C LEU A 103 6.32 -7.36 6.64
N LEU A 104 6.17 -6.21 5.97
CA LEU A 104 7.31 -5.55 5.32
C LEU A 104 7.95 -4.55 6.32
N PRO A 105 9.19 -4.79 6.80
CA PRO A 105 9.84 -3.91 7.76
C PRO A 105 10.34 -2.61 7.10
N ALA A 106 10.47 -1.55 7.90
CA ALA A 106 11.16 -0.34 7.50
C ALA A 106 12.68 -0.59 7.43
N TYR A 107 13.36 -0.03 6.42
CA TYR A 107 14.81 -0.14 6.29
C TYR A 107 15.56 0.43 7.52
N HIS A 108 15.04 1.53 8.10
CA HIS A 108 15.62 2.18 9.27
C HIS A 108 15.13 1.66 10.63
N SER A 109 14.57 0.44 10.70
CA SER A 109 14.14 -0.13 12.00
C SER A 109 15.32 -0.41 12.96
N GLY A 110 16.56 -0.46 12.44
CA GLY A 110 17.77 -0.74 13.20
C GLY A 110 18.13 -2.24 13.22
N SER A 111 19.41 -2.54 13.48
CA SER A 111 19.96 -3.91 13.38
C SER A 111 19.43 -4.89 14.43
N GLU A 112 18.90 -4.39 15.54
CA GLU A 112 18.23 -5.21 16.56
C GLU A 112 16.88 -5.77 16.06
N VAL A 113 16.26 -5.09 15.09
CA VAL A 113 14.95 -5.42 14.54
C VAL A 113 15.07 -6.03 13.13
N LEU A 114 16.11 -5.67 12.38
CA LEU A 114 16.29 -6.06 10.98
C LEU A 114 17.71 -6.53 10.71
N SER A 115 17.88 -7.83 10.48
CA SER A 115 19.15 -8.39 10.01
C SER A 115 19.37 -8.10 8.52
N ASP A 116 20.62 -8.13 8.06
CA ASP A 116 20.94 -7.99 6.62
C ASP A 116 20.29 -9.10 5.78
N ALA A 117 20.16 -10.31 6.34
CA ALA A 117 19.48 -11.42 5.67
C ALA A 117 17.98 -11.16 5.52
N ASP A 118 17.33 -10.59 6.54
CA ASP A 118 15.93 -10.19 6.47
C ASP A 118 15.71 -9.01 5.54
N ALA A 119 16.63 -8.03 5.54
CA ALA A 119 16.60 -6.90 4.63
C ALA A 119 16.72 -7.35 3.17
N ALA A 120 17.55 -8.35 2.89
CA ALA A 120 17.73 -8.94 1.57
C ALA A 120 16.44 -9.60 1.03
N THR A 121 15.49 -9.99 1.89
CA THR A 121 14.17 -10.52 1.48
C THR A 121 13.12 -9.42 1.32
N GLY A 122 13.49 -8.15 1.48
CA GLY A 122 12.62 -7.01 1.20
C GLY A 122 12.38 -6.09 2.39
N VAL A 123 12.35 -4.78 2.12
CA VAL A 123 12.09 -3.71 3.09
C VAL A 123 11.29 -2.60 2.42
N SER A 124 10.67 -1.74 3.23
CA SER A 124 10.21 -0.44 2.77
C SER A 124 11.27 0.62 3.01
N PHE A 125 11.57 1.40 1.97
CA PHE A 125 12.33 2.64 2.01
C PHE A 125 11.42 3.86 2.01
N ALA A 126 10.10 3.69 1.88
CA ALA A 126 9.15 4.79 1.81
C ALA A 126 9.16 5.64 3.08
N SER A 127 8.84 6.92 2.93
CA SER A 127 8.91 7.92 4.00
C SER A 127 7.65 8.79 3.96
N GLY A 128 6.88 8.80 5.06
CA GLY A 128 5.66 9.59 5.19
C GLY A 128 5.89 11.07 4.84
N GLY A 129 4.98 11.66 4.07
CA GLY A 129 5.11 13.05 3.60
C GLY A 129 6.06 13.26 2.41
N SER A 130 6.74 12.21 1.93
CA SER A 130 7.58 12.30 0.73
C SER A 130 6.73 12.50 -0.54
N GLY A 131 7.39 12.94 -1.62
CA GLY A 131 6.79 13.19 -2.92
C GLY A 131 7.80 13.05 -4.05
N LEU A 132 7.31 13.14 -5.29
CA LEU A 132 8.14 13.12 -6.50
C LEU A 132 8.86 14.46 -6.73
N ASP A 133 8.29 15.56 -6.22
CA ASP A 133 8.96 16.86 -6.12
C ASP A 133 9.75 16.91 -4.80
N ASP A 134 11.07 17.09 -4.88
CA ASP A 134 11.94 17.12 -3.70
C ASP A 134 11.53 18.23 -2.71
N ARG A 135 10.85 19.29 -3.20
CA ARG A 135 10.29 20.33 -2.33
C ARG A 135 9.27 19.78 -1.34
N THR A 136 8.48 18.79 -1.74
CA THR A 136 7.46 18.15 -0.88
C THR A 136 8.13 17.56 0.36
N ALA A 137 9.12 16.69 0.14
CA ALA A 137 9.85 16.05 1.22
C ALA A 137 10.68 17.05 2.05
N THR A 138 11.29 18.04 1.39
CA THR A 138 12.11 19.07 2.06
C THR A 138 11.28 19.91 3.03
N ASN A 139 10.09 20.36 2.60
CA ASN A 139 9.20 21.16 3.43
C ASN A 139 8.63 20.37 4.63
N ALA A 140 8.45 19.05 4.48
CA ALA A 140 8.01 18.17 5.54
C ALA A 140 9.16 17.68 6.45
N GLY A 141 10.42 17.92 6.09
CA GLY A 141 11.59 17.44 6.83
C GLY A 141 11.74 15.91 6.79
N VAL A 142 11.45 15.29 5.65
CA VAL A 142 11.42 13.81 5.48
C VAL A 142 12.29 13.36 4.30
N ALA A 143 12.45 12.05 4.11
CA ALA A 143 13.35 11.52 3.08
C ALA A 143 12.80 11.75 1.66
N THR A 144 13.65 12.27 0.77
CA THR A 144 13.32 12.41 -0.66
C THR A 144 13.32 11.05 -1.36
N MET A 145 12.63 10.91 -2.48
CA MET A 145 12.73 9.70 -3.33
C MET A 145 14.18 9.37 -3.72
N ALA A 146 15.04 10.38 -3.90
CA ALA A 146 16.46 10.16 -4.18
C ALA A 146 17.20 9.53 -2.99
N SER A 147 16.90 9.96 -1.76
CA SER A 147 17.44 9.37 -0.53
C SER A 147 17.01 7.91 -0.37
N GLN A 148 15.74 7.60 -0.62
CA GLN A 148 15.23 6.23 -0.56
C GLN A 148 15.93 5.29 -1.56
N ILE A 149 16.26 5.79 -2.76
CA ILE A 149 17.03 5.03 -3.75
C ILE A 149 18.50 4.88 -3.33
N ALA A 150 19.08 5.87 -2.65
CA ALA A 150 20.42 5.77 -2.09
C ALA A 150 20.50 4.68 -1.01
N ASP A 151 19.49 4.63 -0.12
CA ASP A 151 19.35 3.57 0.89
C ASP A 151 19.25 2.18 0.24
N PHE A 152 18.48 2.06 -0.85
CA PHE A 152 18.43 0.81 -1.62
C PHE A 152 19.77 0.46 -2.27
N SER A 153 20.50 1.45 -2.81
CA SER A 153 21.83 1.25 -3.35
C SER A 153 22.82 0.76 -2.28
N GLU A 154 22.71 1.25 -1.05
CA GLU A 154 23.49 0.78 0.08
C GLU A 154 23.15 -0.68 0.42
N LEU A 155 21.86 -1.03 0.49
CA LEU A 155 21.44 -2.41 0.70
C LEU A 155 21.99 -3.35 -0.38
N VAL A 156 21.88 -2.97 -1.66
CA VAL A 156 22.46 -3.73 -2.79
C VAL A 156 23.97 -3.91 -2.62
N GLY A 157 24.68 -2.87 -2.17
CA GLY A 157 26.10 -2.94 -1.84
C GLY A 157 26.40 -3.95 -0.73
N ARG A 158 25.64 -3.93 0.36
CA ARG A 158 25.78 -4.86 1.49
C ARG A 158 25.47 -6.31 1.13
N MET A 159 24.51 -6.55 0.24
CA MET A 159 24.22 -7.89 -0.29
C MET A 159 25.39 -8.46 -1.09
N GLY A 160 26.21 -7.61 -1.70
CA GLY A 160 27.26 -8.00 -2.62
C GLY A 160 26.74 -8.40 -4.01
N ALA A 161 27.57 -8.24 -5.03
CA ALA A 161 27.17 -8.34 -6.44
C ALA A 161 26.51 -9.68 -6.80
N GLY A 162 27.01 -10.80 -6.26
CA GLY A 162 26.46 -12.13 -6.53
C GLY A 162 25.03 -12.28 -6.02
N LYS A 163 24.80 -12.02 -4.72
CA LYS A 163 23.47 -12.15 -4.11
C LYS A 163 22.50 -11.11 -4.65
N ALA A 164 22.95 -9.88 -4.85
CA ALA A 164 22.16 -8.83 -5.46
C ALA A 164 21.67 -9.27 -6.85
N GLY A 165 22.54 -9.82 -7.70
CA GLY A 165 22.19 -10.32 -9.02
C GLY A 165 21.17 -11.47 -9.02
N GLU A 166 21.13 -12.28 -7.96
CA GLU A 166 20.16 -13.38 -7.83
C GLU A 166 18.78 -12.96 -7.34
N VAL A 167 18.75 -11.95 -6.47
CA VAL A 167 17.55 -11.50 -5.75
C VAL A 167 16.89 -10.34 -6.50
N VAL A 168 17.61 -9.24 -6.68
CA VAL A 168 17.07 -7.94 -7.08
C VAL A 168 16.33 -8.00 -8.41
N ASN A 169 16.84 -8.75 -9.40
CA ASN A 169 16.19 -8.86 -10.71
C ASN A 169 14.93 -9.74 -10.73
N LYS A 170 14.67 -10.51 -9.67
CA LYS A 170 13.44 -11.32 -9.51
C LYS A 170 12.46 -10.71 -8.51
N SER A 171 12.92 -9.74 -7.72
CA SER A 171 12.14 -9.02 -6.72
C SER A 171 11.09 -8.10 -7.33
N LEU A 172 10.04 -7.84 -6.56
CA LEU A 172 9.00 -6.86 -6.88
C LEU A 172 9.35 -5.51 -6.26
N PHE A 173 9.17 -4.44 -7.03
CA PHE A 173 9.40 -3.06 -6.63
C PHE A 173 8.06 -2.33 -6.58
N LEU A 174 7.64 -1.91 -5.39
CA LEU A 174 6.42 -1.12 -5.19
C LEU A 174 6.80 0.36 -5.17
N VAL A 175 6.10 1.18 -5.97
CA VAL A 175 6.30 2.64 -5.98
C VAL A 175 4.95 3.33 -5.84
N SER A 176 4.80 4.17 -4.80
CA SER A 176 3.58 4.95 -4.56
C SER A 176 3.93 6.35 -4.04
N ALA A 177 3.82 7.34 -4.92
CA ALA A 177 4.09 8.74 -4.60
C ALA A 177 3.36 9.66 -5.59
N GLY A 178 3.16 10.92 -5.23
CA GLY A 178 2.50 11.92 -6.07
C GLY A 178 1.34 12.62 -5.37
N THR A 179 0.67 11.92 -4.45
CA THR A 179 -0.50 12.48 -3.75
C THR A 179 -0.09 13.70 -2.94
N ASN A 180 0.98 13.61 -2.16
CA ASN A 180 1.53 14.73 -1.38
C ASN A 180 1.91 15.93 -2.25
N ASP A 181 2.49 15.69 -3.43
CA ASP A 181 2.83 16.76 -4.37
C ASP A 181 1.57 17.52 -4.80
N MET A 182 0.49 16.80 -5.15
CA MET A 182 -0.77 17.43 -5.54
C MET A 182 -1.43 18.19 -4.36
N ILE A 183 -1.54 17.55 -3.19
CA ILE A 183 -2.24 18.15 -2.05
C ILE A 183 -1.45 19.32 -1.44
N MET A 184 -0.14 19.17 -1.20
CA MET A 184 0.66 20.15 -0.46
C MET A 184 1.19 21.27 -1.37
N ASN A 185 1.67 20.93 -2.57
CA ASN A 185 2.34 21.91 -3.42
C ASN A 185 1.42 22.63 -4.41
N TYR A 186 0.26 22.05 -4.72
CA TYR A 186 -0.63 22.57 -5.76
C TYR A 186 -2.00 22.99 -5.23
N TYR A 187 -2.68 22.14 -4.45
CA TYR A 187 -4.04 22.44 -4.00
C TYR A 187 -4.10 23.29 -2.73
N LEU A 188 -3.15 23.11 -1.82
CA LEU A 188 -3.05 23.88 -0.58
C LEU A 188 -2.31 25.20 -0.75
N LEU A 189 -1.26 25.23 -1.59
CA LEU A 189 -0.40 26.39 -1.80
C LEU A 189 -0.46 26.88 -3.25
N PRO A 190 -0.31 28.19 -3.52
CA PRO A 190 -0.18 28.70 -4.87
C PRO A 190 0.97 28.04 -5.63
N SER A 191 0.69 27.57 -6.84
CA SER A 191 1.69 27.01 -7.75
C SER A 191 1.97 27.97 -8.90
N LYS A 192 3.25 28.06 -9.28
CA LYS A 192 3.69 28.77 -10.50
C LYS A 192 3.48 27.94 -11.77
N TYR A 193 3.17 26.65 -11.63
CA TYR A 193 2.91 25.74 -12.73
C TYR A 193 1.41 25.66 -12.99
N THR A 194 1.04 25.47 -14.25
CA THR A 194 -0.27 24.88 -14.56
C THR A 194 -0.31 23.40 -14.15
N LEU A 195 -1.49 22.81 -14.00
CA LEU A 195 -1.65 21.40 -13.67
C LEU A 195 -0.95 20.49 -14.69
N ASP A 196 -1.07 20.80 -15.97
CA ASP A 196 -0.44 20.01 -17.03
C ASP A 196 1.09 20.01 -16.92
N GLN A 197 1.68 21.19 -16.65
CA GLN A 197 3.12 21.35 -16.42
C GLN A 197 3.57 20.63 -15.14
N TYR A 198 2.78 20.71 -14.07
CA TYR A 198 3.13 20.04 -12.82
C TYR A 198 3.06 18.52 -12.96
N HIS A 199 2.03 17.99 -13.61
CA HIS A 199 1.97 16.57 -13.98
C HIS A 199 3.18 16.15 -14.83
N ALA A 200 3.59 16.97 -15.80
CA ALA A 200 4.77 16.66 -16.63
C ALA A 200 6.07 16.62 -15.79
N LEU A 201 6.22 17.53 -14.83
CA LEU A 201 7.34 17.54 -13.89
C LEU A 201 7.38 16.27 -13.05
N LEU A 202 6.25 15.91 -12.40
CA LEU A 202 6.16 14.73 -11.54
C LEU A 202 6.40 13.42 -12.33
N ILE A 203 5.82 13.28 -13.52
CA ILE A 203 6.06 12.13 -14.39
C ILE A 203 7.53 12.06 -14.85
N GLY A 204 8.14 13.22 -15.13
CA GLY A 204 9.56 13.31 -15.46
C GLY A 204 10.46 12.83 -14.32
N LYS A 205 10.18 13.27 -13.09
CA LYS A 205 10.87 12.83 -11.86
C LYS A 205 10.71 11.34 -11.61
N LEU A 206 9.46 10.84 -11.64
CA LEU A 206 9.15 9.41 -11.47
C LEU A 206 9.87 8.53 -12.50
N ARG A 207 9.92 8.95 -13.77
CA ARG A 207 10.69 8.25 -14.81
C ARG A 207 12.17 8.14 -14.43
N SER A 208 12.78 9.22 -13.94
CA SER A 208 14.18 9.21 -13.51
C SER A 208 14.41 8.28 -12.33
N TYR A 209 13.52 8.27 -11.34
CA TYR A 209 13.61 7.36 -10.19
C TYR A 209 13.48 5.89 -10.59
N ILE A 210 12.51 5.56 -11.45
CA ILE A 210 12.35 4.21 -12.01
C ILE A 210 13.59 3.80 -12.82
N GLN A 211 14.18 4.71 -13.59
CA GLN A 211 15.42 4.45 -14.31
C GLN A 211 16.57 4.13 -13.36
N SER A 212 16.70 4.86 -12.24
CA SER A 212 17.72 4.57 -11.22
C SER A 212 17.53 3.19 -10.58
N LEU A 213 16.29 2.82 -10.23
CA LEU A 213 15.98 1.48 -9.71
C LEU A 213 16.34 0.39 -10.73
N TYR A 214 16.02 0.61 -12.01
CA TYR A 214 16.37 -0.32 -13.08
C TYR A 214 17.89 -0.48 -13.25
N ASN A 215 18.64 0.61 -13.14
CA ASN A 215 20.10 0.60 -13.18
C ASN A 215 20.70 -0.16 -11.99
N LEU A 216 20.00 -0.17 -10.84
CA LEU A 216 20.34 -0.99 -9.66
C LEU A 216 19.86 -2.44 -9.77
N GLY A 217 19.23 -2.83 -10.88
CA GLY A 217 18.85 -4.20 -11.18
C GLY A 217 17.34 -4.50 -11.10
N ALA A 218 16.51 -3.52 -10.75
CA ALA A 218 15.06 -3.73 -10.70
C ALA A 218 14.52 -4.14 -12.07
N ARG A 219 13.66 -5.17 -12.10
CA ARG A 219 13.01 -5.65 -13.34
C ARG A 219 11.50 -5.77 -13.23
N ARG A 220 10.92 -5.86 -12.03
CA ARG A 220 9.47 -5.98 -11.85
C ARG A 220 8.99 -4.80 -11.02
N LEU A 221 8.49 -3.77 -11.69
CA LEU A 221 8.01 -2.55 -11.04
C LEU A 221 6.48 -2.49 -11.08
N LEU A 222 5.85 -2.33 -9.92
CA LEU A 222 4.44 -2.04 -9.77
C LEU A 222 4.32 -0.59 -9.26
N VAL A 223 3.83 0.30 -10.12
CA VAL A 223 3.86 1.75 -9.89
C VAL A 223 2.44 2.26 -9.79
N ALA A 224 2.04 2.70 -8.60
CA ALA A 224 0.72 3.20 -8.32
C ALA A 224 0.48 4.57 -8.99
N GLY A 225 -0.75 4.75 -9.49
CA GLY A 225 -1.25 6.07 -9.86
C GLY A 225 -1.65 6.92 -8.66
N LEU A 226 -2.22 8.08 -8.94
CA LEU A 226 -2.94 8.88 -7.95
C LEU A 226 -4.30 8.24 -7.61
N PRO A 227 -4.74 8.32 -6.34
CA PRO A 227 -6.10 7.96 -5.94
C PRO A 227 -7.11 9.01 -6.44
N PRO A 228 -8.43 8.84 -6.21
CA PRO A 228 -9.39 9.93 -6.37
C PRO A 228 -9.12 11.03 -5.32
N VAL A 229 -8.14 11.90 -5.58
CA VAL A 229 -7.63 12.92 -4.64
C VAL A 229 -8.75 13.86 -4.15
N GLY A 230 -9.74 14.15 -4.99
CA GLY A 230 -10.89 14.96 -4.63
C GLY A 230 -11.83 14.31 -3.62
N CYS A 231 -11.69 13.01 -3.36
CA CYS A 231 -12.43 12.27 -2.34
C CYS A 231 -11.66 12.14 -1.01
N LEU A 232 -10.45 12.71 -0.88
CA LEU A 232 -9.77 12.72 0.40
C LEU A 232 -10.53 13.63 1.39
N PRO A 233 -10.78 13.18 2.64
CA PRO A 233 -11.52 13.99 3.62
C PRO A 233 -10.97 15.40 3.82
N VAL A 234 -9.64 15.56 3.84
CA VAL A 234 -9.02 16.87 3.97
C VAL A 234 -9.32 17.78 2.78
N GLN A 235 -9.37 17.26 1.55
CA GLN A 235 -9.66 18.06 0.36
C GLN A 235 -11.11 18.51 0.34
N MET A 236 -12.04 17.59 0.65
CA MET A 236 -13.47 17.91 0.75
C MET A 236 -13.73 18.95 1.84
N THR A 237 -13.11 18.79 3.02
CA THR A 237 -13.23 19.74 4.13
C THR A 237 -12.70 21.12 3.72
N LEU A 238 -11.49 21.21 3.18
CA LEU A 238 -10.91 22.49 2.77
C LEU A 238 -11.72 23.17 1.66
N ALA A 239 -12.29 22.42 0.72
CA ALA A 239 -13.15 22.97 -0.31
C ALA A 239 -14.48 23.51 0.23
N ALA A 240 -15.06 22.87 1.26
CA ALA A 240 -16.27 23.36 1.92
C ALA A 240 -16.04 24.67 2.68
N LEU A 241 -14.80 24.94 3.11
CA LEU A 241 -14.41 26.20 3.77
C LEU A 241 -14.13 27.36 2.78
N ARG A 242 -14.04 27.10 1.47
CA ARG A 242 -13.80 28.14 0.46
C ARG A 242 -15.07 28.97 0.20
N GLN A 243 -14.88 30.18 -0.31
CA GLN A 243 -15.96 31.10 -0.69
C GLN A 243 -15.96 31.34 -2.20
N PRO A 244 -17.10 31.14 -2.91
CA PRO A 244 -18.36 30.59 -2.39
C PRO A 244 -18.23 29.10 -1.99
N PRO A 245 -19.07 28.59 -1.07
CA PRO A 245 -19.03 27.19 -0.65
C PRO A 245 -19.27 26.27 -1.84
N ARG A 246 -18.46 25.20 -1.96
CA ARG A 246 -18.68 24.15 -2.96
C ARG A 246 -19.78 23.16 -2.51
N PRO A 247 -20.42 22.45 -3.46
CA PRO A 247 -21.27 21.31 -3.14
C PRO A 247 -20.52 20.27 -2.29
N GLN A 248 -21.24 19.61 -1.38
CA GLN A 248 -20.70 18.53 -0.56
C GLN A 248 -20.29 17.33 -1.43
N GLY A 249 -19.28 16.58 -0.96
CA GLY A 249 -18.78 15.37 -1.61
C GLY A 249 -17.47 15.57 -2.37
N CYS A 250 -17.11 14.58 -3.19
CA CYS A 250 -15.84 14.57 -3.89
C CYS A 250 -15.70 15.73 -4.88
N ILE A 251 -14.48 16.25 -4.98
CA ILE A 251 -14.14 17.33 -5.91
C ILE A 251 -13.87 16.75 -7.30
N ALA A 252 -14.87 16.84 -8.17
CA ALA A 252 -14.83 16.27 -9.52
C ALA A 252 -13.61 16.73 -10.35
N GLU A 253 -13.21 17.99 -10.24
CA GLU A 253 -12.08 18.51 -11.01
C GLU A 253 -10.74 17.93 -10.53
N GLN A 254 -10.56 17.71 -9.22
CA GLN A 254 -9.34 17.07 -8.70
C GLN A 254 -9.28 15.60 -9.11
N ASN A 255 -10.41 14.91 -9.11
CA ASN A 255 -10.52 13.53 -9.58
C ASN A 255 -10.20 13.41 -11.08
N ALA A 256 -10.75 14.30 -11.91
CA ALA A 256 -10.43 14.35 -13.33
C ALA A 256 -8.94 14.63 -13.60
N GLU A 257 -8.30 15.47 -12.78
CA GLU A 257 -6.85 15.72 -12.88
C GLU A 257 -6.01 14.51 -12.45
N ALA A 258 -6.44 13.77 -11.42
CA ALA A 258 -5.80 12.52 -11.03
C ALA A 258 -5.85 11.48 -12.17
N GLU A 259 -6.98 11.35 -12.87
CA GLU A 259 -7.09 10.48 -14.05
C GLU A 259 -6.19 10.92 -15.21
N LYS A 260 -6.08 12.23 -15.46
CA LYS A 260 -5.14 12.78 -16.47
C LYS A 260 -3.69 12.46 -16.11
N TYR A 261 -3.30 12.62 -14.85
CA TYR A 261 -1.98 12.18 -14.38
C TYR A 261 -1.79 10.67 -14.61
N ASN A 262 -2.77 9.85 -14.22
CA ASN A 262 -2.72 8.40 -14.37
C ASN A 262 -2.59 7.97 -15.85
N ALA A 263 -3.26 8.67 -16.77
CA ALA A 263 -3.09 8.45 -18.20
C ALA A 263 -1.67 8.76 -18.68
N LYS A 264 -1.04 9.84 -18.18
CA LYS A 264 0.38 10.16 -18.46
C LYS A 264 1.32 9.12 -17.87
N LEU A 265 1.05 8.64 -16.66
CA LEU A 265 1.81 7.57 -16.00
C LEU A 265 1.81 6.29 -16.84
N ARG A 266 0.62 5.80 -17.25
CA ARG A 266 0.50 4.62 -18.11
C ARG A 266 1.35 4.75 -19.38
N LYS A 267 1.24 5.89 -20.08
CA LYS A 267 2.06 6.17 -21.29
C LYS A 267 3.56 6.15 -21.00
N MET A 268 3.98 6.73 -19.88
CA MET A 268 5.38 6.76 -19.47
C MET A 268 5.90 5.35 -19.17
N LEU A 269 5.14 4.53 -18.44
CA LEU A 269 5.51 3.14 -18.12
C LEU A 269 5.59 2.26 -19.37
N THR A 270 4.62 2.37 -20.30
CA THR A 270 4.69 1.68 -21.60
C THR A 270 5.97 2.05 -22.36
N LYS A 271 6.30 3.34 -22.42
CA LYS A 271 7.53 3.80 -23.07
C LYS A 271 8.77 3.26 -22.38
N PHE A 272 8.84 3.38 -21.05
CA PHE A 272 9.95 2.87 -20.25
C PHE A 272 10.19 1.38 -20.48
N GLN A 273 9.12 0.57 -20.46
CA GLN A 273 9.19 -0.87 -20.72
C GLN A 273 9.73 -1.16 -22.13
N SER A 274 9.27 -0.42 -23.15
CA SER A 274 9.73 -0.62 -24.53
C SER A 274 11.23 -0.33 -24.74
N THR A 275 11.84 0.47 -23.86
CA THR A 275 13.26 0.87 -23.96
C THR A 275 14.14 0.23 -22.90
N SER A 276 13.61 -0.64 -22.04
CA SER A 276 14.32 -1.21 -20.89
C SER A 276 14.26 -2.74 -20.93
N PRO A 277 15.22 -3.40 -21.62
CA PRO A 277 15.20 -4.85 -21.80
C PRO A 277 15.01 -5.64 -20.50
N GLY A 278 14.02 -6.54 -20.51
CA GLY A 278 13.69 -7.40 -19.37
C GLY A 278 12.93 -6.70 -18.22
N ALA A 279 12.63 -5.40 -18.32
CA ALA A 279 11.74 -4.75 -17.37
C ALA A 279 10.27 -5.08 -17.66
N LYS A 280 9.51 -5.36 -16.61
CA LYS A 280 8.05 -5.31 -16.54
C LYS A 280 7.69 -4.11 -15.65
N ALA A 281 7.12 -3.06 -16.24
CA ALA A 281 6.72 -1.85 -15.54
C ALA A 281 5.20 -1.70 -15.61
N VAL A 282 4.52 -2.14 -14.56
CA VAL A 282 3.07 -2.30 -14.49
C VAL A 282 2.46 -1.11 -13.74
N TYR A 283 1.42 -0.53 -14.34
CA TYR A 283 0.59 0.48 -13.68
C TYR A 283 -0.32 -0.19 -12.64
N ALA A 284 -0.24 0.26 -11.39
CA ALA A 284 -1.12 -0.16 -10.31
C ALA A 284 -2.30 0.82 -10.22
N ASP A 285 -3.49 0.36 -10.63
CA ASP A 285 -4.70 1.17 -10.59
C ASP A 285 -5.31 1.19 -9.19
N ILE A 286 -4.94 2.19 -8.39
CA ILE A 286 -5.62 2.45 -7.12
C ILE A 286 -6.87 3.31 -7.28
N TYR A 287 -7.05 3.99 -8.42
CA TYR A 287 -8.13 4.96 -8.60
C TYR A 287 -9.47 4.24 -8.65
N THR A 288 -9.61 3.29 -9.58
CA THR A 288 -10.86 2.55 -9.81
C THR A 288 -11.39 1.85 -8.55
N PRO A 289 -10.59 1.04 -7.80
CA PRO A 289 -11.11 0.38 -6.60
C PRO A 289 -11.49 1.38 -5.50
N LEU A 290 -10.75 2.47 -5.32
CA LEU A 290 -11.09 3.48 -4.31
C LEU A 290 -12.36 4.25 -4.68
N THR A 291 -12.57 4.59 -5.95
CA THR A 291 -13.83 5.20 -6.41
C THR A 291 -15.01 4.24 -6.20
N ASP A 292 -14.86 2.95 -6.51
CA ASP A 292 -15.92 1.96 -6.27
C ASP A 292 -16.26 1.80 -4.77
N MET A 293 -15.28 1.98 -3.88
CA MET A 293 -15.52 2.00 -2.43
C MET A 293 -16.28 3.25 -1.96
N VAL A 294 -16.00 4.41 -2.58
CA VAL A 294 -16.74 5.65 -2.29
C VAL A 294 -18.19 5.55 -2.78
N ASP A 295 -18.40 5.03 -3.99
CA ASP A 295 -19.71 4.97 -4.64
C ASP A 295 -20.58 3.80 -4.12
N HIS A 296 -19.96 2.69 -3.73
CA HIS A 296 -20.63 1.48 -3.25
C HIS A 296 -20.09 0.97 -1.90
N PRO A 297 -20.08 1.79 -0.83
CA PRO A 297 -19.36 1.49 0.40
C PRO A 297 -19.83 0.20 1.10
N GLN A 298 -21.12 -0.12 1.01
CA GLN A 298 -21.71 -1.32 1.65
C GLN A 298 -21.17 -2.62 1.04
N LYS A 299 -20.72 -2.61 -0.23
CA LYS A 299 -20.06 -3.77 -0.86
C LYS A 299 -18.78 -4.18 -0.13
N TYR A 300 -18.14 -3.23 0.55
CA TYR A 300 -16.88 -3.39 1.25
C TYR A 300 -17.05 -3.36 2.79
N GLY A 301 -18.28 -3.21 3.28
CA GLY A 301 -18.56 -3.10 4.72
C GLY A 301 -18.34 -1.70 5.30
N PHE A 302 -18.14 -0.68 4.46
CA PHE A 302 -17.97 0.69 4.93
C PHE A 302 -19.32 1.35 5.22
N ALA A 303 -19.38 2.05 6.35
CA ALA A 303 -20.45 2.95 6.74
C ALA A 303 -20.08 4.42 6.53
N GLU A 304 -18.78 4.74 6.47
CA GLU A 304 -18.27 6.10 6.33
C GLU A 304 -17.11 6.18 5.33
N THR A 305 -17.22 7.09 4.36
CA THR A 305 -16.22 7.32 3.31
C THR A 305 -15.81 8.80 3.19
N GLY A 306 -16.51 9.70 3.88
CA GLY A 306 -16.32 11.14 3.79
C GLY A 306 -15.39 11.75 4.85
N LYS A 307 -15.06 11.00 5.91
CA LYS A 307 -14.20 11.43 7.01
C LYS A 307 -13.31 10.30 7.55
N GLY A 308 -12.23 10.68 8.20
CA GLY A 308 -11.36 9.78 8.95
C GLY A 308 -12.02 9.22 10.21
N CYS A 309 -11.59 8.04 10.64
CA CYS A 309 -11.93 7.44 11.93
C CYS A 309 -11.32 8.22 13.12
N CYS A 310 -10.15 8.84 12.92
CA CYS A 310 -9.41 9.56 13.94
C CYS A 310 -9.82 11.05 14.02
N GLY A 311 -9.98 11.53 15.24
CA GLY A 311 -10.37 12.90 15.56
C GLY A 311 -11.76 13.25 15.07
N THR A 312 -11.93 14.48 14.56
CA THR A 312 -13.17 14.85 13.85
C THR A 312 -13.27 14.16 12.49
N GLY A 313 -12.15 13.63 11.98
CA GLY A 313 -12.03 13.00 10.68
C GLY A 313 -11.92 13.99 9.51
N LEU A 314 -11.88 15.29 9.80
CA LEU A 314 -11.98 16.35 8.80
C LEU A 314 -10.62 16.91 8.39
N LEU A 315 -9.72 17.13 9.35
CA LEU A 315 -8.41 17.76 9.13
C LEU A 315 -7.25 17.01 9.80
N GLU A 316 -7.53 16.19 10.81
CA GLU A 316 -6.55 15.47 11.57
C GLU A 316 -5.87 14.44 10.67
N MET A 317 -4.53 14.49 10.59
CA MET A 317 -3.69 13.53 9.88
C MET A 317 -2.31 13.49 10.51
N GLY A 318 -1.64 12.34 10.45
CA GLY A 318 -0.33 12.13 11.06
C GLY A 318 -0.28 12.65 12.50
N PRO A 319 0.55 13.67 12.80
CA PRO A 319 0.74 14.21 14.16
C PRO A 319 -0.50 14.83 14.80
N LEU A 320 -1.53 15.17 14.02
CA LEU A 320 -2.78 15.73 14.55
C LEU A 320 -3.80 14.66 14.96
N CYS A 321 -3.59 13.42 14.54
CA CYS A 321 -4.38 12.28 14.96
C CYS A 321 -3.76 11.70 16.25
N THR A 322 -4.27 12.11 17.40
CA THR A 322 -3.71 11.76 18.72
C THR A 322 -4.74 11.10 19.62
N ASP A 323 -4.28 10.47 20.69
CA ASP A 323 -5.11 9.88 21.75
C ASP A 323 -5.90 10.90 22.58
N LEU A 324 -5.60 12.20 22.42
CA LEU A 324 -6.38 13.29 23.01
C LEU A 324 -7.66 13.59 22.23
N MET A 325 -7.81 13.04 21.02
CA MET A 325 -8.94 13.23 20.14
C MET A 325 -9.81 11.96 20.09
N PRO A 326 -11.13 12.07 19.86
CA PRO A 326 -11.97 10.90 19.74
C PRO A 326 -11.52 10.02 18.57
N THR A 327 -11.66 8.70 18.72
CA THR A 327 -11.42 7.72 17.65
C THR A 327 -12.69 6.89 17.46
N CYS A 328 -13.03 6.57 16.22
CA CYS A 328 -14.21 5.76 15.93
C CYS A 328 -14.11 4.36 16.57
N THR A 329 -15.25 3.76 16.91
CA THR A 329 -15.29 2.46 17.60
C THR A 329 -14.98 1.28 16.69
N THR A 330 -15.20 1.42 15.38
CA THR A 330 -15.05 0.31 14.41
C THR A 330 -14.33 0.80 13.16
N PRO A 331 -12.98 0.83 13.15
CA PRO A 331 -12.19 1.29 12.02
C PRO A 331 -12.49 0.54 10.72
N ALA A 332 -12.81 -0.75 10.82
CA ALA A 332 -13.17 -1.57 9.66
C ALA A 332 -14.43 -1.09 8.89
N GLN A 333 -15.25 -0.21 9.48
CA GLN A 333 -16.40 0.41 8.82
C GLN A 333 -16.07 1.80 8.23
N PHE A 334 -14.84 2.27 8.36
CA PHE A 334 -14.36 3.53 7.80
C PHE A 334 -13.41 3.25 6.65
N MET A 335 -13.56 3.98 5.55
CA MET A 335 -12.62 3.90 4.44
C MET A 335 -11.27 4.56 4.80
N PHE A 336 -11.31 5.63 5.58
CA PHE A 336 -10.14 6.42 5.97
C PHE A 336 -9.85 6.33 7.46
N TRP A 337 -8.59 6.13 7.81
CA TRP A 337 -8.12 6.14 9.19
C TRP A 337 -8.03 7.57 9.73
N ASP A 338 -7.36 8.44 9.01
CA ASP A 338 -7.30 9.89 9.28
C ASP A 338 -7.85 10.67 8.08
N SER A 339 -7.63 11.98 7.98
CA SER A 339 -8.17 12.78 6.88
C SER A 339 -7.51 12.56 5.50
N VAL A 340 -6.53 11.67 5.39
CA VAL A 340 -5.78 11.33 4.17
C VAL A 340 -5.61 9.82 3.97
N HIS A 341 -5.21 9.12 5.02
CA HIS A 341 -4.72 7.75 4.93
C HIS A 341 -5.87 6.74 5.05
N PRO A 342 -5.89 5.69 4.21
CA PRO A 342 -6.85 4.59 4.30
C PRO A 342 -6.75 3.80 5.62
N THR A 343 -7.84 3.15 6.00
CA THR A 343 -7.81 2.11 7.04
C THR A 343 -7.18 0.82 6.53
N GLN A 344 -6.84 -0.10 7.45
CA GLN A 344 -6.38 -1.44 7.14
C GLN A 344 -7.40 -2.18 6.26
N ALA A 345 -8.70 -2.00 6.50
CA ALA A 345 -9.77 -2.60 5.71
C ALA A 345 -9.72 -2.14 4.24
N THR A 346 -9.52 -0.85 4.01
CA THR A 346 -9.33 -0.29 2.67
C THR A 346 -8.05 -0.80 2.02
N TYR A 347 -6.93 -0.80 2.74
CA TYR A 347 -5.67 -1.34 2.22
C TYR A 347 -5.78 -2.81 1.83
N LYS A 348 -6.49 -3.62 2.63
CA LYS A 348 -6.75 -5.02 2.29
C LYS A 348 -7.57 -5.14 1.01
N ALA A 349 -8.64 -4.36 0.86
CA ALA A 349 -9.47 -4.41 -0.32
C ALA A 349 -8.72 -3.99 -1.61
N VAL A 350 -7.83 -2.99 -1.51
CA VAL A 350 -6.93 -2.58 -2.61
C VAL A 350 -5.90 -3.67 -2.91
N ALA A 351 -5.28 -4.28 -1.89
CA ALA A 351 -4.33 -5.37 -2.08
C ALA A 351 -4.99 -6.59 -2.75
N ASP A 352 -6.20 -6.95 -2.32
CA ASP A 352 -7.01 -8.01 -2.92
C ASP A 352 -7.32 -7.71 -4.40
N HIS A 353 -7.57 -6.44 -4.75
CA HIS A 353 -7.72 -6.02 -6.15
C HIS A 353 -6.42 -6.26 -6.94
N PHE A 354 -5.27 -5.81 -6.45
CA PHE A 354 -3.97 -5.97 -7.11
C PHE A 354 -3.55 -7.43 -7.30
N LEU A 355 -3.81 -8.28 -6.31
CA LEU A 355 -3.55 -9.72 -6.41
C LEU A 355 -4.34 -10.36 -7.56
N ARG A 356 -5.52 -9.83 -7.89
CA ARG A 356 -6.35 -10.33 -9.00
C ARG A 356 -6.01 -9.71 -10.36
N THR A 357 -5.61 -8.45 -10.42
CA THR A 357 -5.50 -7.69 -11.69
C THR A 357 -4.05 -7.45 -12.15
N ASN A 358 -3.12 -7.28 -11.22
CA ASN A 358 -1.74 -6.89 -11.52
C ASN A 358 -0.76 -8.04 -11.37
N MET A 359 -0.95 -8.91 -10.37
CA MET A 359 0.09 -9.88 -10.02
C MET A 359 0.29 -10.97 -11.09
N LEU A 360 -0.77 -11.30 -11.82
CA LEU A 360 -0.71 -12.18 -12.99
C LEU A 360 0.20 -11.66 -14.12
N GLN A 361 0.49 -10.35 -14.16
CA GLN A 361 1.36 -9.77 -15.19
C GLN A 361 2.85 -10.01 -14.89
N PHE A 362 3.18 -10.43 -13.67
CA PHE A 362 4.55 -10.76 -13.28
C PHE A 362 4.84 -12.25 -13.32
N ASP A 363 3.80 -13.07 -13.44
CA ASP A 363 3.92 -14.46 -13.87
C ASP A 363 4.42 -14.46 -15.34
N ASP A 364 5.33 -15.38 -15.66
CA ASP A 364 5.90 -15.55 -17.01
C ASP A 364 5.05 -16.52 -17.83
#